data_AF-A0A963EJR6-F1
#
_entry.id   AF-A0A963EJR6-F1
#
_cell.length_a   1.000
_cell.length_b   1.000
_cell.length_c   1.000
_cell.angle_alpha   90.00
_cell.angle_beta   90.00
_cell.angle_gamma   90.00
#
_symmetry.space_group_name_H-M   'P 1'
#
loop_
_entity.id
_entity.type
_entity.pdbx_description
1 polymer ?
#
loop_
_entity_poly.entity_id
_entity_poly.type
_entity_poly.pdbx_seq_one_letter_code
_entity_poly.pdbx_strand_id
1 'polypeptide(L)'
;MAYSFTEKKRIRKDFGKLPTVMEVPYLLAIQLDSYRKFLQQDKTAEQRMEEGLEAAFKSVFPIVSYSGNAALEYAGYELGKPVFDVKECIIRGATYAAPLRVRIRLVIYDRESSGAIKDIREQQVYMGEIPLMTDNGTFIIN
;
A
#
# COMPACT_ATOMS: atom_id res chain seq x y z
N MET A 1 -38.09 11.31 10.15
CA MET A 1 -36.75 10.94 10.64
C MET A 1 -36.91 9.91 11.74
N ALA A 2 -36.42 8.69 11.51
CA ALA A 2 -36.36 7.69 12.57
C ALA A 2 -35.11 7.96 13.41
N TYR A 3 -35.30 8.41 14.66
CA TYR A 3 -34.18 8.58 15.58
C TYR A 3 -33.52 7.23 15.89
N SER A 4 -32.19 7.20 15.89
CA SER A 4 -31.41 6.07 16.39
C SER A 4 -31.64 5.87 17.90
N PHE A 5 -31.25 4.70 18.41
CA PHE A 5 -31.38 4.37 19.83
C PHE A 5 -30.69 5.40 20.75
N THR A 6 -29.53 5.90 20.35
CA THR A 6 -28.76 6.90 21.11
C THR A 6 -29.37 8.30 21.02
N GLU A 7 -29.90 8.70 19.86
CA GLU A 7 -30.56 10.01 19.69
C GLU A 7 -31.85 10.13 20.49
N LYS A 8 -32.61 9.02 20.64
CA LYS A 8 -33.83 8.99 21.48
C LYS A 8 -33.57 9.34 22.94
N LYS A 9 -32.36 9.10 23.46
CA LYS A 9 -32.01 9.42 24.86
C LYS A 9 -31.92 10.92 25.12
N ARG A 10 -31.55 11.74 24.12
CA ARG A 10 -31.45 13.20 24.25
C ARG A 10 -31.64 13.87 22.90
N ILE A 11 -32.85 14.37 22.67
CA ILE A 11 -33.20 15.07 21.43
C ILE A 11 -32.64 16.50 21.47
N ARG A 12 -31.82 16.86 20.48
CA ARG A 12 -31.39 18.25 20.24
C ARG A 12 -32.33 18.89 19.22
N LYS A 13 -32.97 19.99 19.59
CA LYS A 13 -33.82 20.76 18.67
C LYS A 13 -32.96 21.53 17.68
N ASP A 14 -33.20 21.33 16.38
CA ASP A 14 -32.57 22.06 15.28
C ASP A 14 -33.51 23.19 14.82
N PHE A 15 -32.95 24.36 14.49
CA PHE A 15 -33.67 25.54 14.00
C PHE A 15 -33.31 25.87 12.53
N GLY A 16 -32.48 25.05 11.89
CA GLY A 16 -32.14 25.14 10.47
C GLY A 16 -33.40 25.06 9.61
N LYS A 17 -33.51 25.98 8.66
CA LYS A 17 -34.67 26.05 7.74
C LYS A 17 -34.43 25.32 6.43
N LEU A 18 -33.16 25.15 6.05
CA LEU A 18 -32.76 24.47 4.83
C LEU A 18 -32.67 22.96 5.09
N PRO A 19 -33.17 22.12 4.17
CA PRO A 19 -33.00 20.68 4.28
C PRO A 19 -31.55 20.29 3.99
N THR A 20 -31.06 19.25 4.67
CA THR A 20 -29.77 18.63 4.37
C THR A 20 -29.89 17.86 3.05
N VAL A 21 -29.22 18.36 1.99
CA VAL A 21 -29.27 17.77 0.64
C VAL A 21 -28.25 16.64 0.49
N MET A 22 -27.15 16.69 1.23
CA MET A 22 -26.07 15.71 1.20
C MET A 22 -25.59 15.45 2.63
N GLU A 23 -25.32 14.20 2.95
CA GLU A 23 -24.74 13.82 4.23
C GLU A 23 -23.29 14.28 4.34
N VAL A 24 -22.84 14.55 5.57
CA VAL A 24 -21.45 14.90 5.82
C VAL A 24 -20.58 13.67 5.52
N PRO A 25 -19.56 13.80 4.65
CA PRO A 25 -18.71 12.67 4.30
C PRO A 25 -17.83 12.25 5.48
N TYR A 26 -17.22 11.08 5.37
CA TYR A 26 -16.27 10.61 6.36
C TYR A 26 -15.04 11.54 6.42
N LEU A 27 -14.86 12.23 7.55
CA LEU A 27 -13.90 13.33 7.65
C LEU A 27 -12.43 12.90 7.55
N LEU A 28 -12.13 11.64 7.83
CA LEU A 28 -10.78 11.08 7.73
C LEU A 28 -10.52 10.40 6.37
N ALA A 29 -11.47 10.46 5.43
CA ALA A 29 -11.37 9.77 4.14
C ALA A 29 -10.12 10.16 3.37
N ILE A 30 -9.75 11.44 3.36
CA ILE A 30 -8.59 11.94 2.59
C ILE A 30 -7.31 11.20 2.98
N GLN A 31 -7.03 11.05 4.28
CA GLN A 31 -5.82 10.39 4.77
C GLN A 31 -5.85 8.88 4.46
N LEU A 32 -6.96 8.22 4.81
CA LEU A 32 -7.11 6.78 4.60
C LEU A 32 -7.05 6.40 3.12
N ASP A 33 -7.77 7.12 2.27
CA ASP A 33 -7.88 6.81 0.84
C ASP A 33 -6.57 7.09 0.12
N SER A 34 -5.86 8.16 0.50
CA SER A 34 -4.51 8.44 -0.04
C SER A 34 -3.56 7.29 0.26
N TYR A 35 -3.53 6.81 1.50
CA TYR A 35 -2.61 5.75 1.90
C TYR A 35 -3.00 4.36 1.35
N ARG A 36 -4.31 4.09 1.24
CA ARG A 36 -4.82 2.91 0.54
C ARG A 36 -4.41 2.89 -0.94
N LYS A 37 -4.47 4.04 -1.62
CA LYS A 37 -3.97 4.16 -3.01
C LYS A 37 -2.46 3.95 -3.10
N PHE A 38 -1.70 4.40 -2.10
CA PHE A 38 -0.27 4.17 -2.04
C PHE A 38 0.11 2.68 -1.94
N LEU A 39 -0.55 1.93 -1.02
CA LEU A 39 -0.21 0.53 -0.74
C LEU A 39 -0.94 -0.51 -1.58
N GLN A 40 -2.16 -0.23 -2.06
CA GLN A 40 -3.04 -1.14 -2.81
C GLN A 40 -3.10 -2.58 -2.26
N GLN A 41 -3.11 -2.74 -0.92
CA GLN A 41 -2.99 -4.05 -0.26
C GLN A 41 -4.14 -5.01 -0.58
N ASP A 42 -5.33 -4.47 -0.82
CA ASP A 42 -6.55 -5.25 -1.09
C ASP A 42 -6.62 -5.81 -2.52
N LYS A 43 -5.66 -5.47 -3.39
CA LYS A 43 -5.65 -5.86 -4.81
C LYS A 43 -4.57 -6.89 -5.11
N THR A 44 -4.90 -7.87 -5.97
CA THR A 44 -3.89 -8.78 -6.52
C THR A 44 -2.92 -8.03 -7.42
N ALA A 45 -1.75 -8.61 -7.70
CA ALA A 45 -0.74 -7.99 -8.53
C ALA A 45 -1.28 -7.56 -9.91
N GLU A 46 -2.16 -8.35 -10.53
CA GLU A 46 -2.73 -8.01 -11.85
C GLU A 46 -3.79 -6.89 -11.79
N GLN A 47 -4.42 -6.68 -10.62
CA GLN A 47 -5.50 -5.70 -10.44
C GLN A 47 -4.98 -4.34 -9.94
N ARG A 48 -3.70 -4.24 -9.58
CA ARG A 48 -3.11 -3.00 -9.12
C ARG A 48 -3.03 -1.99 -10.25
N MET A 49 -3.44 -0.77 -9.93
CA MET A 49 -3.30 0.37 -10.83
C MET A 49 -1.88 0.91 -10.75
N GLU A 50 -1.43 1.63 -11.77
CA GLU A 50 -0.10 2.27 -11.78
C GLU A 50 -0.09 3.51 -10.89
N GLU A 51 -0.25 3.30 -9.58
CA GLU A 51 -0.27 4.33 -8.55
C GLU A 51 0.54 3.84 -7.32
N GLY A 52 1.11 4.78 -6.56
CA GLY A 52 1.82 4.46 -5.31
C GLY A 52 3.06 3.60 -5.51
N LEU A 53 3.17 2.53 -4.73
CA LEU A 53 4.30 1.58 -4.83
C LEU A 53 4.41 0.93 -6.21
N GLU A 54 3.26 0.60 -6.83
CA GLU A 54 3.24 -0.04 -8.15
C GLU A 54 3.85 0.87 -9.22
N ALA A 55 3.47 2.15 -9.22
CA ALA A 55 4.05 3.15 -10.13
C ALA A 55 5.55 3.36 -9.89
N ALA A 56 5.98 3.39 -8.63
CA ALA A 56 7.38 3.57 -8.28
C ALA A 56 8.25 2.38 -8.74
N PHE A 57 7.77 1.15 -8.60
CA PHE A 57 8.50 -0.01 -9.13
C PHE A 57 8.52 -0.03 -10.65
N LYS A 58 7.39 0.23 -11.31
CA LYS A 58 7.32 0.28 -12.78
C LYS A 58 8.11 1.41 -13.41
N SER A 59 8.39 2.51 -12.69
CA SER A 59 9.19 3.61 -13.22
C SER A 59 10.70 3.32 -13.17
N VAL A 60 11.13 2.49 -12.22
CA VAL A 60 12.55 2.13 -12.03
C VAL A 60 12.93 0.87 -12.80
N PHE A 61 12.01 -0.10 -12.90
CA PHE A 61 12.23 -1.36 -13.61
C PHE A 61 11.68 -1.29 -15.05
N PRO A 62 12.34 -1.95 -16.02
CA PRO A 62 13.47 -2.86 -15.87
C PRO A 62 14.81 -2.15 -15.71
N ILE A 63 15.68 -2.71 -14.86
CA ILE A 63 17.07 -2.25 -14.69
C ILE A 63 17.97 -3.13 -15.54
N VAL A 64 18.60 -2.54 -16.56
CA VAL A 64 19.50 -3.26 -17.48
C VAL A 64 20.96 -3.07 -17.05
N SER A 65 21.72 -4.17 -17.04
CA SER A 65 23.17 -4.16 -16.82
C SER A 65 23.87 -3.30 -17.87
N TYR A 66 24.90 -2.57 -17.48
CA TYR A 66 25.71 -1.74 -18.40
C TYR A 66 26.24 -2.56 -19.60
N SER A 67 26.58 -3.83 -19.38
CA SER A 67 27.06 -4.71 -20.45
C SER A 67 25.96 -5.36 -21.29
N GLY A 68 24.68 -5.07 -21.01
CA GLY A 68 23.52 -5.60 -21.72
C GLY A 68 23.25 -7.10 -21.52
N ASN A 69 24.05 -7.79 -20.70
CA ASN A 69 23.98 -9.23 -20.51
C ASN A 69 22.91 -9.69 -19.51
N ALA A 70 22.31 -8.77 -18.77
CA ALA A 70 21.30 -9.08 -17.76
C ALA A 70 20.32 -7.92 -17.59
N ALA A 71 19.07 -8.24 -17.27
CA ALA A 71 18.04 -7.29 -16.86
C ALA A 71 17.34 -7.79 -15.59
N LEU A 72 17.03 -6.87 -14.70
CA LEU A 72 16.12 -7.11 -13.58
C LEU A 72 14.74 -6.60 -13.97
N GLU A 73 13.74 -7.45 -13.85
CA GLU A 73 12.34 -7.14 -14.10
C GLU A 73 11.55 -7.24 -12.80
N TYR A 74 10.60 -6.32 -12.63
CA TYR A 74 9.66 -6.34 -11.53
C TYR A 74 8.45 -7.23 -11.86
N ALA A 75 8.13 -8.17 -10.97
CA ALA A 75 7.00 -9.10 -11.15
C ALA A 75 5.85 -8.88 -10.13
N GLY A 76 6.06 -8.05 -9.10
CA GLY A 76 5.04 -7.78 -8.08
C GLY A 76 5.65 -7.52 -6.70
N TYR A 77 4.90 -6.88 -5.80
CA TYR A 77 5.25 -6.81 -4.37
C TYR A 77 4.18 -7.39 -3.46
N GLU A 78 4.60 -7.77 -2.26
CA GLU A 78 3.76 -8.27 -1.17
C GLU A 78 4.16 -7.56 0.11
N LEU A 79 3.15 -7.09 0.85
CA LEU A 79 3.33 -6.55 2.19
C LEU A 79 3.03 -7.69 3.18
N GLY A 80 3.99 -8.00 4.04
CA GLY A 80 3.81 -8.96 5.10
C GLY A 80 2.91 -8.43 6.21
N LYS A 81 2.77 -9.22 7.27
CA LYS A 81 2.03 -8.80 8.46
C LYS A 81 2.96 -8.00 9.39
N PRO A 82 2.45 -6.96 10.06
CA PRO A 82 3.19 -6.32 11.14
C PRO A 82 3.49 -7.34 12.25
N VAL A 83 4.65 -7.20 12.90
CA VAL A 83 5.09 -8.11 13.96
C VAL A 83 4.26 -7.92 15.23
N PHE A 84 3.81 -6.70 15.48
CA PHE A 84 3.05 -6.29 16.66
C PHE A 84 1.83 -5.48 16.26
N ASP A 85 0.82 -5.50 17.11
CA ASP A 85 -0.35 -4.64 16.95
C ASP A 85 -0.07 -3.20 17.40
N VAL A 86 -0.92 -2.27 16.97
CA VAL A 86 -0.88 -0.84 17.30
C VAL A 86 -0.64 -0.58 18.81
N LYS A 87 -1.35 -1.28 19.69
CA LYS A 87 -1.21 -1.11 21.15
C LYS A 87 0.14 -1.57 21.67
N GLU A 88 0.66 -2.68 21.13
CA GLU A 88 1.94 -3.24 21.54
C GLU A 88 3.11 -2.36 21.08
N CYS A 89 3.03 -1.83 19.85
CA CYS A 89 4.00 -0.86 19.33
C CYS A 89 4.12 0.37 20.24
N ILE A 90 3.00 0.92 20.74
CA ILE A 90 3.01 2.06 21.66
C ILE A 90 3.71 1.70 22.97
N ILE A 91 3.39 0.54 23.58
CA ILE A 91 3.98 0.12 24.87
C ILE A 91 5.49 -0.14 24.73
N ARG A 92 5.91 -0.72 23.61
CA ARG A 92 7.30 -1.10 23.34
C ARG A 92 8.16 0.05 22.79
N GLY A 93 7.55 1.17 22.39
CA GLY A 93 8.26 2.24 21.68
C GLY A 93 8.77 1.81 20.30
N ALA A 94 8.02 0.93 19.62
CA ALA A 94 8.36 0.40 18.30
C ALA A 94 7.48 1.03 17.21
N THR A 95 8.00 1.09 15.98
CA THR A 95 7.24 1.55 14.81
C THR A 95 6.24 0.48 14.36
N TYR A 96 4.99 0.87 14.11
CA TYR A 96 3.99 -0.03 13.53
C TYR A 96 4.20 -0.12 12.01
N ALA A 97 4.89 -1.18 11.56
CA ALA A 97 5.29 -1.35 10.16
C ALA A 97 5.15 -2.81 9.69
N ALA A 98 5.05 -2.98 8.37
CA ALA A 98 5.02 -4.28 7.71
C ALA A 98 6.21 -4.46 6.76
N PRO A 99 6.78 -5.67 6.66
CA PRO A 99 7.89 -5.93 5.76
C PRO A 99 7.41 -5.94 4.30
N LEU A 100 8.09 -5.19 3.44
CA LEU A 100 7.87 -5.17 2.00
C LEU A 100 8.78 -6.18 1.31
N ARG A 101 8.18 -7.14 0.61
CA ARG A 101 8.88 -8.12 -0.23
C ARG A 101 8.52 -7.91 -1.68
N VAL A 102 9.51 -7.91 -2.56
CA VAL A 102 9.32 -7.68 -3.99
C VAL A 102 9.78 -8.91 -4.76
N ARG A 103 8.93 -9.43 -5.64
CA ARG A 103 9.26 -10.47 -6.62
C ARG A 103 9.98 -9.83 -7.80
N ILE A 104 11.23 -10.23 -7.98
CA ILE A 104 12.10 -9.75 -9.06
C ILE A 104 12.52 -10.94 -9.90
N ARG A 105 12.58 -10.74 -11.22
CA ARG A 105 13.11 -11.70 -12.18
C ARG A 105 14.44 -11.18 -12.72
N LEU A 106 15.49 -11.97 -12.57
CA LEU A 106 16.77 -11.75 -13.24
C LEU A 106 16.76 -12.51 -14.57
N VAL A 107 16.76 -11.77 -15.66
CA VAL A 107 16.87 -12.29 -17.03
C VAL A 107 18.32 -12.18 -17.45
N ILE A 108 18.95 -13.28 -17.85
CA ILE A 108 20.32 -13.31 -18.39
C ILE A 108 20.23 -13.54 -19.89
N TYR A 109 20.86 -12.66 -20.67
CA TYR A 109 20.92 -12.77 -22.13
C TYR A 109 22.19 -13.48 -22.57
N ASP A 110 22.08 -14.25 -23.66
CA ASP A 110 23.25 -14.82 -24.31
C ASP A 110 24.03 -13.76 -25.09
N ARG A 111 25.36 -13.88 -25.10
CA ARG A 111 26.26 -12.99 -25.85
C ARG A 111 26.42 -13.40 -27.31
N GLU A 112 26.19 -14.67 -27.63
CA GLU A 112 26.51 -15.22 -28.96
C GLU A 112 25.31 -15.24 -29.92
N SER A 113 24.09 -15.21 -29.41
CA SER A 113 22.86 -15.20 -30.22
C SER A 113 21.98 -14.02 -29.84
N SER A 114 21.61 -13.21 -30.83
CA SER A 114 20.96 -11.90 -30.73
C SER A 114 19.78 -11.85 -29.75
N GLY A 115 20.05 -11.55 -28.47
CA GLY A 115 19.04 -11.35 -27.44
C GLY A 115 18.32 -12.62 -26.98
N ALA A 116 18.86 -13.82 -27.24
CA ALA A 116 18.28 -15.05 -26.74
C ALA A 116 18.36 -15.10 -25.20
N ILE A 117 17.24 -15.39 -24.55
CA ILE A 117 17.17 -15.55 -23.10
C ILE A 117 17.88 -16.85 -22.73
N LYS A 118 18.94 -16.74 -21.92
CA LYS A 118 19.73 -17.88 -21.46
C LYS A 118 19.19 -18.48 -20.17
N ASP A 119 18.85 -17.64 -19.19
CA ASP A 119 18.37 -18.06 -17.88
C ASP A 119 17.40 -17.00 -17.32
N ILE A 120 16.40 -17.46 -16.58
CA ILE A 120 15.47 -16.60 -15.83
C ILE A 120 15.42 -17.12 -14.40
N ARG A 121 15.77 -16.26 -13.44
CA ARG A 121 15.68 -16.57 -12.02
C ARG A 121 14.71 -15.62 -11.33
N GLU A 122 13.65 -16.15 -10.76
CA GLU A 122 12.69 -15.38 -9.96
C GLU A 122 12.98 -15.56 -8.47
N GLN A 123 13.02 -14.45 -7.73
CA GLN A 123 13.21 -14.47 -6.27
C GLN A 123 12.39 -13.38 -5.58
N GLN A 124 11.91 -13.68 -4.37
CA GLN A 124 11.38 -12.68 -3.45
C GLN A 124 12.50 -12.04 -2.62
N VAL A 125 12.66 -10.72 -2.76
CA VAL A 125 13.68 -9.94 -2.07
C VAL A 125 13.02 -9.02 -1.05
N TYR A 126 13.58 -8.95 0.15
CA TYR A 126 13.15 -8.02 1.20
C TYR A 126 13.67 -6.61 0.89
N MET A 127 12.77 -5.63 0.81
CA MET A 127 13.07 -4.24 0.45
C MET A 127 13.02 -3.27 1.63
N GLY A 128 12.70 -3.74 2.83
CA GLY A 128 12.58 -2.92 4.04
C GLY A 128 11.19 -3.00 4.67
N GLU A 129 10.93 -2.09 5.60
CA GLU A 129 9.64 -1.99 6.30
C GLU A 129 8.90 -0.72 5.87
N ILE A 130 7.59 -0.84 5.73
CA ILE A 130 6.69 0.28 5.42
C ILE A 130 5.80 0.51 6.65
N PRO A 131 5.87 1.68 7.31
CA PRO A 131 4.97 2.03 8.40
C PRO A 131 3.51 1.93 7.97
N LEU A 132 2.66 1.25 8.74
CA LEU A 132 1.24 1.11 8.41
C LEU A 132 0.41 2.21 9.08
N MET A 133 -0.63 2.66 8.39
CA MET A 133 -1.59 3.62 8.91
C MET A 133 -2.61 2.90 9.80
N THR A 134 -2.95 3.49 10.95
CA THR A 134 -4.02 3.00 11.83
C THR A 134 -5.40 3.36 11.25
N ASP A 135 -6.46 2.77 11.80
CA ASP A 135 -7.86 3.04 11.38
C ASP A 135 -8.26 4.53 11.46
N ASN A 136 -7.55 5.31 12.29
CA ASN A 136 -7.80 6.73 12.51
C ASN A 136 -6.94 7.64 11.63
N GLY A 137 -6.16 7.10 10.69
CA GLY A 137 -5.31 7.90 9.81
C GLY A 137 -4.01 8.38 10.45
N THR A 138 -3.54 7.73 11.51
CA THR A 138 -2.30 8.07 12.21
C THR A 138 -1.24 6.99 12.04
N PHE A 139 0.01 7.31 12.39
CA PHE A 139 1.13 6.36 12.41
C PHE A 139 1.73 6.29 13.81
N ILE A 140 2.31 5.14 14.15
CA ILE A 140 3.13 4.97 15.35
C ILE A 140 4.57 4.91 14.88
N ILE A 141 5.33 5.95 15.21
CA ILE A 141 6.74 6.13 14.87
C ILE A 141 7.48 6.50 16.17
N ASN A 142 8.72 6.04 16.33
CA ASN A 142 9.64 6.47 17.39
C ASN A 142 10.76 7.32 16.78
#